data_AF-A0A329K8C6-F1
#
_entry.id   AF-A0A329K8C6-F1
#
_cell.length_a   1.000
_cell.length_b   1.000
_cell.length_c   1.000
_cell.angle_alpha   90.00
_cell.angle_beta   90.00
_cell.angle_gamma   90.00
#
_symmetry.space_group_name_H-M   'P 1'
#
loop_
_entity.id
_entity.type
_entity.pdbx_description
1 polymer ?
#
loop_
_entity_poly.entity_id
_entity_poly.type
_entity_poly.pdbx_seq_one_letter_code
_entity_poly.pdbx_strand_id
1 'polypeptide(L)'
;MPTLHSMDFPQPTDWQEFERMTKSYCNLKWPDHLVNPYGRNGQSQNGVDLYVKNRDGAYIGIQCKLSLAPTLPIKTIEKEAEKAIRFQPTLIHYYIATTAKRNARTQEQVNLLNQQRAANGLFNVDILFWEDIIELLKSNRNVLTSFYP
;
A
#
# COMPACT_ATOMS: atom_id res chain seq x y z
N MET A 1 24.36 -21.45 1.21
CA MET A 1 22.98 -21.60 0.69
C MET A 1 22.24 -20.29 0.88
N PRO A 2 21.47 -19.81 -0.11
CA PRO A 2 20.64 -18.63 0.08
C PRO A 2 19.62 -18.88 1.20
N THR A 3 19.39 -17.86 2.03
CA THR A 3 18.34 -17.87 3.06
C THR A 3 17.03 -17.37 2.46
N LEU A 4 15.90 -17.65 3.11
CA LEU A 4 14.58 -17.15 2.71
C LEU A 4 14.56 -15.62 2.54
N HIS A 5 15.31 -14.89 3.36
CA HIS A 5 15.44 -13.45 3.27
C HIS A 5 16.12 -13.00 1.96
N SER A 6 17.15 -13.72 1.51
CA SER A 6 17.92 -13.43 0.29
C SER A 6 17.26 -13.90 -1.02
N MET A 7 16.10 -14.56 -0.97
CA MET A 7 15.39 -15.01 -2.17
C MET A 7 14.59 -13.87 -2.80
N ASP A 8 14.68 -13.74 -4.12
CA ASP A 8 13.78 -12.89 -4.90
C ASP A 8 12.50 -13.65 -5.23
N PHE A 9 11.35 -13.06 -4.92
CA PHE A 9 10.04 -13.63 -5.21
C PHE A 9 9.42 -12.91 -6.41
N PRO A 10 8.79 -13.66 -7.34
CA PRO A 10 8.17 -13.05 -8.51
C PRO A 10 6.99 -12.16 -8.10
N GLN A 11 6.86 -11.04 -8.80
CA GLN A 11 5.73 -10.13 -8.61
C GLN A 11 4.45 -10.76 -9.18
N PRO A 12 3.28 -10.48 -8.58
CA PRO A 12 2.00 -10.91 -9.14
C PRO A 12 1.79 -10.28 -10.53
N THR A 13 1.12 -10.99 -11.42
CA THR A 13 0.77 -10.50 -12.76
C THR A 13 -0.67 -9.98 -12.83
N ASP A 14 -1.48 -10.30 -11.82
CA ASP A 14 -2.86 -9.86 -11.68
C ASP A 14 -3.02 -8.91 -10.48
N TRP A 15 -3.85 -7.89 -10.65
CA TRP A 15 -4.06 -6.86 -9.64
C TRP A 15 -4.82 -7.40 -8.42
N GLN A 16 -5.68 -8.42 -8.57
CA GLN A 16 -6.43 -9.00 -7.45
C GLN A 16 -5.49 -9.80 -6.55
N GLU A 17 -4.53 -10.50 -7.14
CA GLU A 17 -3.48 -11.17 -6.37
C GLU A 17 -2.64 -10.17 -5.59
N PHE A 18 -2.22 -9.08 -6.24
CA PHE A 18 -1.48 -8.03 -5.56
C PHE A 18 -2.27 -7.38 -4.40
N GLU A 19 -3.57 -7.16 -4.57
CA GLU A 19 -4.45 -6.67 -3.50
C GLU A 19 -4.53 -7.66 -2.33
N ARG A 20 -4.66 -8.97 -2.61
CA ARG A 20 -4.67 -10.02 -1.56
C ARG A 20 -3.34 -10.09 -0.80
N MET A 21 -2.21 -9.95 -1.50
CA MET A 21 -0.89 -9.88 -0.89
C MET A 21 -0.75 -8.64 -0.01
N THR A 22 -1.20 -7.48 -0.50
CA THR A 22 -1.19 -6.22 0.25
C THR A 22 -2.09 -6.29 1.49
N LYS A 23 -3.27 -6.93 1.38
CA LYS A 23 -4.13 -7.18 2.54
C LYS A 23 -3.44 -8.05 3.59
N SER A 24 -2.72 -9.10 3.15
CA SER A 24 -1.97 -9.97 4.06
C SER A 24 -0.82 -9.22 4.73
N TYR A 25 -0.12 -8.35 4.00
CA TYR A 25 0.84 -7.42 4.57
C TYR A 25 0.21 -6.54 5.65
N CYS A 26 -0.93 -5.91 5.37
CA CYS A 26 -1.62 -5.05 6.33
C CYS A 26 -2.03 -5.82 7.60
N ASN A 27 -2.53 -7.05 7.47
CA ASN A 27 -2.87 -7.90 8.62
C ASN A 27 -1.64 -8.24 9.48
N LEU A 28 -0.47 -8.45 8.87
CA LEU A 28 0.77 -8.71 9.61
C LEU A 28 1.32 -7.44 10.26
N LYS A 29 1.26 -6.30 9.57
CA LYS A 29 1.76 -5.02 10.07
C LYS A 29 0.90 -4.48 11.22
N TRP A 30 -0.39 -4.76 11.17
CA TRP A 30 -1.38 -4.25 12.10
C TRP A 30 -2.27 -5.38 12.64
N PRO A 31 -1.73 -6.30 13.46
CA PRO A 31 -2.43 -7.50 13.91
C PRO A 31 -3.67 -7.21 14.75
N ASP A 32 -3.72 -6.03 15.37
CA ASP A 32 -4.80 -5.58 16.26
C ASP A 32 -5.82 -4.66 15.58
N HIS A 33 -5.73 -4.47 14.26
CA HIS A 33 -6.60 -3.59 13.49
C HIS A 33 -7.51 -4.37 12.54
N LEU A 34 -8.63 -3.76 12.16
CA LEU A 34 -9.52 -4.33 11.14
C LEU A 34 -9.01 -3.93 9.76
N VAL A 35 -8.69 -4.93 8.92
CA VAL A 35 -8.22 -4.73 7.54
C VAL A 35 -9.25 -5.25 6.55
N ASN A 36 -9.84 -4.36 5.76
CA ASN A 36 -10.92 -4.72 4.84
C ASN A 36 -10.73 -4.09 3.45
N PRO A 37 -11.15 -4.79 2.39
CA PRO A 37 -11.32 -4.18 1.08
C PRO A 37 -12.44 -3.13 1.11
N TYR A 38 -12.30 -2.09 0.30
CA TYR A 38 -13.24 -1.01 0.18
C TYR A 38 -14.00 -1.08 -1.15
N GLY A 39 -15.31 -1.32 -1.08
CA GLY A 39 -16.18 -1.37 -2.24
C GLY A 39 -15.94 -2.57 -3.16
N ARG A 40 -16.63 -2.57 -4.30
CA ARG A 40 -16.46 -3.53 -5.41
C ARG A 40 -16.06 -2.79 -6.68
N ASN A 41 -15.47 -3.52 -7.64
CA ASN A 41 -15.18 -3.00 -8.98
C ASN A 41 -16.40 -2.29 -9.58
N GLY A 42 -16.19 -1.06 -10.05
CA GLY A 42 -17.23 -0.21 -10.64
C GLY A 42 -17.87 0.80 -9.67
N GLN A 43 -17.56 0.75 -8.37
CA GLN A 43 -17.97 1.77 -7.41
C GLN A 43 -16.91 2.87 -7.27
N SER A 44 -17.32 4.09 -6.90
CA SER A 44 -16.37 5.15 -6.55
C SER A 44 -15.65 4.78 -5.25
N GLN A 45 -14.46 4.19 -5.39
CA GLN A 45 -13.62 3.77 -4.27
C GLN A 45 -12.80 4.92 -3.66
N ASN A 46 -12.97 6.15 -4.16
CA ASN A 46 -12.22 7.33 -3.71
C ASN A 46 -10.69 7.11 -3.67
N GLY A 47 -10.16 6.25 -4.55
CA GLY A 47 -8.74 5.91 -4.55
C GLY A 47 -8.30 5.10 -3.31
N VAL A 48 -9.18 4.31 -2.69
CA VAL A 48 -8.85 3.42 -1.58
C VAL A 48 -9.32 2.02 -1.94
N ASP A 49 -8.40 1.07 -2.08
CA ASP A 49 -8.72 -0.34 -2.35
C ASP A 49 -8.88 -1.12 -1.05
N LEU A 50 -8.05 -0.82 -0.04
CA LEU A 50 -8.12 -1.39 1.30
C LEU A 50 -8.14 -0.26 2.34
N TYR A 51 -8.81 -0.47 3.46
CA TYR A 51 -8.65 0.38 4.64
C TYR A 51 -8.28 -0.44 5.87
N VAL A 52 -7.53 0.20 6.76
CA VAL A 52 -7.18 -0.31 8.07
C VAL A 52 -7.84 0.60 9.10
N LYS A 53 -8.65 0.01 9.97
CA LYS A 53 -9.29 0.73 11.08
C LYS A 53 -8.63 0.34 12.39
N ASN A 54 -8.06 1.32 13.08
CA ASN A 54 -7.45 1.10 14.39
C ASN A 54 -8.51 0.99 15.49
N ARG A 55 -8.09 0.64 16.71
CA ARG A 55 -8.99 0.49 17.87
C ARG A 55 -9.67 1.81 18.28
N ASP A 56 -9.01 2.95 18.02
CA ASP A 56 -9.54 4.29 18.29
C ASP A 56 -10.51 4.78 17.20
N GLY A 57 -10.76 3.99 16.17
CA GLY A 57 -11.67 4.32 15.07
C GLY A 57 -11.08 5.20 13.98
N ALA A 58 -9.77 5.43 13.97
CA ALA A 58 -9.07 6.11 12.89
C ALA A 58 -8.83 5.18 11.70
N TYR A 59 -8.79 5.77 10.50
CA TYR A 59 -8.70 5.06 9.23
C TYR A 59 -7.39 5.36 8.50
N ILE A 60 -6.74 4.31 8.02
CA ILE A 60 -5.63 4.38 7.08
C ILE A 60 -6.12 3.81 5.75
N GLY A 61 -5.94 4.55 4.66
CA GLY A 61 -6.30 4.09 3.32
C GLY A 61 -5.10 3.50 2.60
N ILE A 62 -5.32 2.49 1.77
CA ILE A 62 -4.29 1.87 0.95
C ILE A 62 -4.83 1.73 -0.48
N GLN A 63 -4.07 2.24 -1.46
CA GLN A 63 -4.29 1.99 -2.88
C GLN A 63 -3.24 1.03 -3.40
N CYS A 64 -3.69 -0.04 -4.04
CA CYS A 64 -2.86 -1.00 -4.74
C CYS A 64 -2.66 -0.53 -6.19
N LYS A 65 -1.40 -0.46 -6.61
CA LYS A 65 -0.98 -0.18 -7.99
C LYS A 65 0.02 -1.21 -8.46
N LEU A 66 -0.48 -2.21 -9.18
CA LEU A 66 0.36 -3.12 -9.94
C LEU A 66 1.08 -2.31 -11.04
N SER A 67 2.40 -2.22 -10.94
CA SER A 67 3.25 -1.47 -11.87
C SER A 67 4.13 -2.42 -12.66
N LEU A 68 4.00 -2.38 -13.98
CA LEU A 68 4.98 -2.99 -14.90
C LEU A 68 6.18 -2.07 -15.15
N ALA A 69 6.05 -0.79 -14.80
CA ALA A 69 7.13 0.18 -14.89
C ALA A 69 8.05 0.08 -13.66
N PRO A 70 9.37 0.37 -13.83
CA PRO A 70 10.34 0.25 -12.74
C PRO A 70 10.12 1.26 -11.60
N THR A 71 9.35 2.32 -11.85
CA THR A 71 9.09 3.39 -10.89
C THR A 71 7.62 3.81 -10.96
N LEU A 72 7.12 4.31 -9.84
CA LEU A 72 5.80 4.93 -9.76
C LEU A 72 5.94 6.45 -9.96
N PRO A 73 5.33 7.04 -11.01
CA PRO A 73 5.41 8.48 -11.24
C PRO A 73 4.72 9.30 -10.13
N ILE A 74 5.34 10.40 -9.70
CA ILE A 74 4.77 11.29 -8.67
C ILE A 74 3.36 11.80 -9.02
N LYS A 75 3.10 12.10 -10.29
CA LYS A 75 1.77 12.53 -10.77
C LYS A 75 0.68 11.50 -10.48
N THR A 76 1.03 10.21 -10.54
CA THR A 76 0.09 9.13 -10.19
C THR A 76 -0.18 9.17 -8.68
N ILE A 77 0.85 9.37 -7.86
CA ILE A 77 0.74 9.45 -6.40
C ILE A 77 -0.16 10.63 -6.00
N GLU A 78 0.11 11.83 -6.53
CA GLU A 78 -0.69 13.03 -6.28
C GLU A 78 -2.15 12.81 -6.66
N LYS A 79 -2.40 12.22 -7.84
CA LYS A 79 -3.76 11.96 -8.33
C LYS A 79 -4.53 11.01 -7.42
N GLU A 80 -3.92 9.94 -6.93
CA GLU A 80 -4.61 8.99 -6.03
C GLU A 80 -4.80 9.60 -4.64
N ALA A 81 -3.79 10.31 -4.11
CA ALA A 81 -3.89 11.02 -2.84
C ALA A 81 -5.00 12.09 -2.82
N GLU A 82 -5.23 12.76 -3.95
CA GLU A 82 -6.30 13.75 -4.09
C GLU A 82 -7.70 13.10 -4.07
N LYS A 83 -7.87 11.93 -4.71
CA LYS A 83 -9.13 11.18 -4.62
C LYS A 83 -9.41 10.74 -3.19
N ALA A 84 -8.38 10.31 -2.47
CA ALA A 84 -8.49 9.80 -1.10
C ALA A 84 -8.94 10.85 -0.08
N ILE A 85 -8.86 12.15 -0.40
CA ILE A 85 -9.42 13.23 0.43
C ILE A 85 -10.93 13.06 0.61
N ARG A 86 -11.63 12.48 -0.38
CA ARG A 86 -13.08 12.25 -0.34
C ARG A 86 -13.47 10.98 0.42
N PHE A 87 -12.51 10.19 0.88
CA PHE A 87 -12.79 9.01 1.68
C PHE A 87 -13.42 9.40 3.01
N GLN A 88 -14.45 8.67 3.43
CA GLN A 88 -15.17 8.90 4.67
C GLN A 88 -15.21 7.62 5.50
N PRO A 89 -14.83 7.68 6.80
CA PRO A 89 -14.34 8.84 7.55
C PRO A 89 -12.96 9.34 7.09
N THR A 90 -12.60 10.59 7.37
CA THR A 90 -11.29 11.17 6.99
C THR A 90 -10.12 10.29 7.43
N LEU A 91 -9.20 10.05 6.49
CA LEU A 91 -8.00 9.25 6.74
C LEU A 91 -7.00 10.01 7.62
N ILE A 92 -6.31 9.28 8.49
CA ILE A 92 -5.14 9.80 9.24
C ILE A 92 -3.83 9.56 8.47
N HIS A 93 -3.83 8.61 7.54
CA HIS A 93 -2.68 8.27 6.73
C HIS A 93 -3.13 7.54 5.45
N TYR A 94 -2.33 7.64 4.39
CA TYR A 94 -2.62 6.98 3.11
C TYR A 94 -1.37 6.31 2.53
N TYR A 95 -1.50 5.06 2.13
CA TYR A 95 -0.42 4.32 1.46
C TYR A 95 -0.75 4.08 0.00
N ILE A 96 0.27 4.16 -0.85
CA ILE A 96 0.23 3.58 -2.18
C ILE A 96 1.13 2.35 -2.20
N ALA A 97 0.51 1.18 -2.23
CA ALA A 97 1.20 -0.09 -2.40
C ALA A 97 1.50 -0.31 -3.87
N THR A 98 2.74 -0.68 -4.20
CA THR A 98 3.15 -0.91 -5.58
C THR A 98 4.13 -2.07 -5.72
N THR A 99 4.08 -2.74 -6.88
CA THR A 99 5.11 -3.71 -7.28
C THR A 99 6.37 -3.05 -7.85
N ALA A 100 6.40 -1.73 -8.01
CA ALA A 100 7.64 -1.04 -8.38
C ALA A 100 8.71 -1.20 -7.29
N LYS A 101 9.98 -1.18 -7.71
CA LYS A 101 11.12 -1.22 -6.80
C LYS A 101 11.29 0.11 -6.07
N ARG A 102 11.95 0.07 -4.92
CA ARG A 102 12.27 1.28 -4.16
C ARG A 102 13.05 2.28 -5.02
N ASN A 103 12.65 3.55 -4.96
CA ASN A 103 13.27 4.62 -5.71
C ASN A 103 13.44 5.88 -4.85
N ALA A 104 14.69 6.29 -4.62
CA ALA A 104 15.02 7.44 -3.78
C ALA A 104 14.39 8.75 -4.29
N ARG A 105 14.42 8.99 -5.61
CA ARG A 105 13.82 10.19 -6.21
C ARG A 105 12.31 10.22 -5.97
N THR A 106 11.62 9.10 -6.12
CA THR A 106 10.18 9.02 -5.82
C THR A 106 9.93 9.29 -4.33
N GLN A 107 10.75 8.75 -3.42
CA GLN A 107 10.61 8.98 -1.98
C GLN A 107 10.84 10.45 -1.61
N GLU A 108 11.87 11.10 -2.17
CA GLU A 108 12.13 12.54 -1.98
C GLU A 108 10.94 13.39 -2.44
N GLN A 109 10.38 13.07 -3.61
CA GLN A 109 9.19 13.76 -4.13
C GLN A 109 7.97 13.58 -3.21
N VAL A 110 7.78 12.39 -2.65
CA VAL A 110 6.71 12.12 -1.68
C VAL A 110 6.94 12.87 -0.36
N ASN A 111 8.18 12.97 0.11
CA ASN A 111 8.50 13.75 1.31
C ASN A 111 8.16 15.23 1.13
N LEU A 112 8.49 15.81 -0.02
CA LEU A 112 8.12 17.20 -0.37
C LEU A 112 6.60 17.36 -0.48
N LEU A 113 5.90 16.39 -1.10
CA LEU A 113 4.44 16.38 -1.15
C LEU A 113 3.83 16.35 0.26
N ASN A 114 4.37 15.54 1.17
CA ASN A 114 3.89 15.47 2.55
C ASN A 114 4.07 16.78 3.31
N GLN A 115 5.17 17.51 3.09
CA GLN A 115 5.34 18.86 3.66
C GLN A 115 4.21 19.80 3.20
N GLN A 116 3.88 19.80 1.91
CA GLN A 116 2.79 20.61 1.36
C GLN A 116 1.43 20.18 1.90
N ARG A 117 1.17 18.86 2.00
CA ARG A 117 -0.09 18.31 2.51
C ARG A 117 -0.29 18.63 3.99
N ALA A 118 0.74 18.47 4.80
CA ALA A 118 0.71 18.81 6.22
C ALA A 118 0.42 20.30 6.46
N ALA A 119 1.00 21.19 5.65
CA ALA A 119 0.69 22.62 5.71
C ALA A 119 -0.79 22.95 5.40
N ASN A 120 -1.49 22.06 4.69
CA ASN A 120 -2.92 22.17 4.38
C ASN A 120 -3.81 21.34 5.33
N GLY A 121 -3.27 20.77 6.41
CA GLY A 121 -4.02 19.92 7.34
C GLY A 121 -4.49 18.59 6.74
N LEU A 122 -3.86 18.14 5.65
CA LEU A 122 -4.16 16.87 5.00
C LEU A 122 -3.28 15.74 5.56
N PHE A 123 -3.74 14.50 5.43
CA PHE A 123 -2.97 13.32 5.80
C PHE A 123 -1.72 13.14 4.94
N ASN A 124 -0.70 12.50 5.53
CA ASN A 124 0.51 12.09 4.84
C ASN A 124 0.26 10.88 3.93
N VAL A 125 1.07 10.82 2.87
CA VAL A 125 1.09 9.77 1.86
C VAL A 125 2.44 9.08 1.88
N ASP A 126 2.48 7.76 1.98
CA ASP A 126 3.71 6.99 1.88
C ASP A 126 3.58 5.87 0.84
N ILE A 127 4.72 5.40 0.33
CA ILE A 127 4.77 4.30 -0.64
C ILE A 127 5.15 3.03 0.08
N LEU A 128 4.40 1.97 -0.18
CA LEU A 128 4.75 0.61 0.20
C LEU A 128 5.29 -0.11 -1.06
N PHE A 129 6.60 -0.28 -1.14
CA PHE A 129 7.25 -0.89 -2.30
C PHE A 129 7.15 -2.42 -2.26
N TRP A 130 7.47 -3.07 -3.38
CA TRP A 130 7.45 -4.52 -3.49
C TRP A 130 8.30 -5.20 -2.42
N GLU A 131 9.49 -4.65 -2.20
CA GLU A 131 10.46 -5.15 -1.24
C GLU A 131 9.89 -5.12 0.18
N ASP A 132 9.19 -4.03 0.55
CA ASP A 132 8.55 -3.90 1.86
C ASP A 132 7.46 -4.96 2.07
N ILE A 133 6.64 -5.18 1.04
CA ILE A 133 5.54 -6.16 1.08
C ILE A 133 6.12 -7.54 1.31
N ILE A 134 7.07 -7.93 0.45
CA ILE A 134 7.57 -9.30 0.44
C ILE A 134 8.43 -9.60 1.66
N GLU A 135 9.17 -8.63 2.18
CA GLU A 135 9.96 -8.77 3.40
C GLU A 135 9.06 -9.12 4.59
N LEU A 136 7.92 -8.45 4.74
CA LEU A 136 7.00 -8.77 5.82
C LEU A 136 6.28 -10.10 5.58
N LEU A 137 5.88 -10.42 4.35
CA LEU A 137 5.29 -11.73 4.05
C LEU A 137 6.26 -12.88 4.35
N LYS A 138 7.56 -12.71 4.03
CA LYS A 138 8.62 -13.68 4.34
C LYS A 138 8.73 -13.96 5.84
N SER A 139 8.40 -13.00 6.71
CA SER A 139 8.42 -13.20 8.16
C SER A 139 7.35 -14.18 8.66
N ASN A 140 6.32 -14.46 7.85
CA ASN A 140 5.26 -15.40 8.19
C ASN A 140 5.13 -16.50 7.12
N ARG A 141 5.71 -17.66 7.42
CA ARG A 141 5.77 -18.79 6.49
C ARG A 141 4.41 -19.24 5.97
N ASN A 142 3.38 -19.29 6.82
CA ASN A 142 2.05 -19.74 6.42
C ASN A 142 1.42 -18.79 5.39
N VAL A 143 1.58 -17.49 5.61
CA VAL A 143 1.11 -16.47 4.67
C VAL A 143 1.90 -16.56 3.37
N LEU A 144 3.23 -16.65 3.44
CA LEU A 144 4.07 -16.76 2.24
C LEU A 144 3.69 -17.97 1.37
N THR A 145 3.51 -19.15 1.98
CA THR A 145 3.13 -20.38 1.26
C THR A 145 1.74 -20.31 0.63
N SER A 146 0.86 -19.41 1.08
CA SER A 146 -0.45 -19.23 0.45
C SER A 146 -0.39 -18.52 -0.91
N PHE A 147 0.70 -17.79 -1.16
CA PHE A 147 0.96 -17.10 -2.43
C PHE A 147 2.04 -17.80 -3.28
N TYR A 148 2.96 -18.50 -2.63
CA TYR A 148 4.07 -19.22 -3.27
C TYR A 148 4.13 -20.66 -2.75
N PRO A 149 3.27 -21.55 -3.26
CA PRO A 149 3.21 -22.95 -2.84
C PRO A 149 4.44 -23.78 -3.28
#